data_AF-A0A258BLW6-F1
#
_entry.id   AF-A0A258BLW6-F1
#
_cell.length_a   1.000
_cell.length_b   1.000
_cell.length_c   1.000
_cell.angle_alpha   90.00
_cell.angle_beta   90.00
_cell.angle_gamma   90.00
#
_symmetry.space_group_name_H-M   'P 1'
#
loop_
_entity.id
_entity.type
_entity.pdbx_description
1 polymer ?
#
loop_
_entity_poly.entity_id
_entity_poly.type
_entity_poly.pdbx_seq_one_letter_code
_entity_poly.pdbx_strand_id
1 'polypeptide(L)'
;MSKFSVDKMGENLLRKFAGHTSRRSLLSKLGMTLVAAPVFPLLPVSRAEAAKPDRSPEAKTAFARNAQTKDDTKCSYWRYCAIDGSLCSCCGGAVNACPAGSEPSPVSWVGTC
;
A
#
# COMPACT_ATOMS: atom_id res chain seq x y z
N MET A 1 16.48 -57.70 26.67
CA MET A 1 17.18 -56.60 25.94
C MET A 1 16.13 -55.77 25.21
N SER A 2 15.83 -54.58 25.70
CA SER A 2 14.86 -53.65 25.11
C SER A 2 15.38 -53.17 23.75
N LYS A 3 14.78 -53.63 22.65
CA LYS A 3 15.10 -53.13 21.31
C LYS A 3 14.49 -51.73 21.18
N PHE A 4 15.37 -50.74 21.34
CA PHE A 4 15.27 -49.32 21.07
C PHE A 4 13.98 -48.84 20.35
N SER A 5 13.18 -48.07 21.08
CA SER A 5 12.01 -47.29 20.62
C SER A 5 12.27 -46.45 19.36
N VAL A 6 13.52 -46.03 19.17
CA VAL A 6 13.94 -45.15 18.08
C VAL A 6 13.87 -45.83 16.71
N ASP A 7 14.17 -47.12 16.65
CA ASP A 7 14.17 -47.90 15.41
C ASP A 7 12.73 -48.08 14.88
N LYS A 8 11.82 -48.43 15.79
CA LYS A 8 10.38 -48.56 15.51
C LYS A 8 9.74 -47.21 15.16
N MET A 9 10.21 -46.12 15.76
CA MET A 9 9.78 -44.77 15.41
C MET A 9 10.26 -44.39 14.01
N GLY A 10 11.52 -44.68 13.69
CA GLY A 10 12.11 -44.48 12.36
C GLY A 10 11.39 -45.27 11.27
N GLU A 11 11.10 -46.55 11.53
CA GLU A 11 10.36 -47.41 10.60
C GLU A 11 8.96 -46.86 10.32
N ASN A 12 8.22 -46.46 11.36
CA ASN A 12 6.89 -45.88 11.20
C ASN A 12 6.94 -44.54 10.44
N LEU A 13 7.96 -43.72 10.69
CA LEU A 13 8.16 -42.44 9.98
C LEU A 13 8.45 -42.69 8.50
N LEU A 14 9.34 -43.62 8.18
CA LEU A 14 9.75 -43.96 6.82
C LEU A 14 8.59 -44.60 6.03
N ARG A 15 7.82 -45.51 6.64
CA ARG A 15 6.62 -46.10 6.02
C ARG A 15 5.54 -45.05 5.75
N LYS A 16 5.30 -44.13 6.70
CA LYS A 16 4.37 -43.01 6.48
C LYS A 16 4.88 -42.07 5.39
N PHE A 17 6.17 -41.76 5.38
CA PHE A 17 6.76 -40.93 4.33
C PHE A 17 6.55 -41.62 2.98
N ALA A 18 7.02 -42.86 2.79
CA ALA A 18 6.87 -43.61 1.56
C ALA A 18 5.41 -43.73 1.06
N GLY A 19 4.43 -43.86 1.98
CA GLY A 19 3.01 -43.90 1.64
C GLY A 19 2.37 -42.55 1.29
N HIS A 20 2.89 -41.44 1.81
CA HIS A 20 2.30 -40.10 1.66
C HIS A 20 3.11 -39.14 0.76
N THR A 21 4.39 -39.43 0.46
CA THR A 21 5.20 -38.68 -0.50
C THR A 21 5.14 -39.32 -1.89
N SER A 22 4.15 -38.90 -2.67
CA SER A 22 4.18 -39.12 -4.11
C SER A 22 5.11 -38.11 -4.76
N ARG A 23 6.06 -38.58 -5.58
CA ARG A 23 6.94 -37.73 -6.40
C ARG A 23 6.14 -36.70 -7.22
N ARG A 24 4.93 -37.09 -7.65
CA ARG A 24 4.00 -36.20 -8.37
C ARG A 24 3.44 -35.09 -7.48
N SER A 25 3.07 -35.41 -6.24
CA SER A 25 2.56 -34.39 -5.29
C SER A 25 3.64 -33.41 -4.86
N LEU A 26 4.89 -33.88 -4.70
CA LEU A 26 6.01 -33.02 -4.36
C LEU A 26 6.33 -32.05 -5.50
N LEU A 27 6.39 -32.55 -6.74
CA LEU A 27 6.61 -31.71 -7.94
C LEU A 27 5.47 -30.73 -8.17
N SER A 28 4.21 -31.15 -7.98
CA SER A 28 3.05 -30.25 -8.10
C SER A 28 3.07 -29.13 -7.05
N LYS A 29 3.40 -29.44 -5.78
CA LYS A 29 3.51 -28.42 -4.73
C LYS A 29 4.66 -27.45 -5.00
N LEU A 30 5.82 -27.97 -5.43
CA LEU A 30 7.00 -27.16 -5.71
C LEU A 30 6.80 -26.25 -6.95
N GLY A 31 6.12 -26.77 -7.98
CA GLY A 31 5.68 -25.98 -9.13
C GLY A 31 4.65 -24.92 -8.75
N MET A 32 3.68 -25.25 -7.89
CA MET A 32 2.70 -24.28 -7.40
C MET A 32 3.37 -23.15 -6.60
N THR A 33 4.34 -23.45 -5.75
CA THR A 33 5.09 -22.41 -5.01
C THR A 33 5.93 -21.52 -5.93
N LEU A 34 6.57 -22.09 -6.95
CA LEU A 34 7.36 -21.32 -7.92
C LEU A 34 6.51 -20.34 -8.73
N VAL A 35 5.27 -20.71 -9.07
CA VAL A 35 4.35 -19.86 -9.84
C VAL A 35 3.59 -18.88 -8.93
N ALA A 36 3.23 -19.28 -7.71
CA ALA A 36 2.45 -18.44 -6.81
C ALA A 36 3.27 -17.33 -6.13
N ALA A 37 4.54 -17.55 -5.83
CA ALA A 37 5.40 -16.57 -5.16
C ALA A 37 5.49 -15.21 -5.88
N PRO A 38 5.70 -15.13 -7.21
CA PRO A 38 5.74 -13.84 -7.91
C PRO A 38 4.34 -13.23 -8.16
N VAL A 39 3.27 -14.02 -8.11
CA VAL A 39 1.89 -13.55 -8.33
C VAL A 39 1.25 -13.03 -7.04
N PHE A 40 1.69 -13.51 -5.88
CA PHE A 40 1.23 -13.06 -4.57
C PHE A 40 1.30 -11.53 -4.34
N PRO A 41 2.36 -10.79 -4.73
CA PRO A 41 2.40 -9.33 -4.58
C PRO A 41 1.47 -8.57 -5.55
N LEU A 42 0.91 -9.23 -6.57
CA LEU A 42 -0.07 -8.62 -7.48
C LEU A 42 -1.47 -8.55 -6.86
N LEU A 43 -1.70 -9.22 -5.72
CA LEU A 43 -2.97 -9.13 -5.03
C LEU A 43 -3.13 -7.72 -4.43
N PRO A 44 -4.24 -7.01 -4.71
CA PRO A 44 -4.44 -5.61 -4.34
C PRO A 44 -4.54 -5.32 -2.83
N VAL A 45 -4.27 -6.31 -1.98
CA VAL A 45 -4.49 -6.27 -0.52
C VAL A 45 -3.22 -5.93 0.27
N SER A 46 -2.04 -5.95 -0.36
CA SER A 46 -0.77 -5.57 0.29
C SER A 46 -0.65 -4.07 0.62
N ARG A 47 -1.62 -3.23 0.20
CA ARG A 47 -1.70 -1.83 0.65
C ARG A 47 -2.02 -1.67 2.14
N ALA A 48 -2.68 -2.65 2.77
CA ALA A 48 -3.12 -2.51 4.17
C ALA A 48 -1.95 -2.59 5.17
N GLU A 49 -0.97 -3.48 4.95
CA GLU A 49 0.20 -3.60 5.84
C GLU A 49 1.32 -2.63 5.49
N ALA A 50 1.41 -2.17 4.24
CA ALA A 50 2.25 -1.02 3.88
C ALA A 50 1.71 0.31 4.47
N ALA A 51 0.45 0.32 4.91
CA ALA A 51 -0.24 1.47 5.50
C ALA A 51 -0.33 1.38 7.03
N LYS A 52 0.79 1.10 7.71
CA LYS A 52 1.01 1.68 9.04
C LYS A 52 1.72 3.02 8.84
N PRO A 53 1.02 4.10 8.41
CA PRO A 53 1.67 5.37 8.22
C PRO A 53 2.24 5.78 9.58
N ASP A 54 3.54 6.03 9.61
CA ASP A 54 4.13 6.77 10.69
C ASP A 54 3.39 8.12 10.76
N ARG A 55 2.58 8.31 11.81
CA ARG A 55 1.80 9.54 12.03
C ARG A 55 2.63 10.59 12.79
N SER A 56 3.91 10.32 13.00
CA SER A 56 4.84 11.27 13.58
C SER A 56 4.87 12.58 12.76
N PRO A 57 5.02 13.74 13.41
CA PRO A 57 5.25 15.00 12.71
C PRO A 57 6.43 14.97 11.73
N GLU A 58 7.42 14.12 12.00
CA GLU A 58 8.64 13.93 11.21
C GLU A 58 8.38 13.23 9.88
N ALA A 59 7.39 12.33 9.83
CA ALA A 59 6.96 11.65 8.60
C ALA A 59 6.11 12.54 7.66
N LYS A 60 5.70 13.73 8.12
CA LYS A 60 4.90 14.66 7.31
C LYS A 60 5.78 15.43 6.33
N THR A 61 5.26 15.63 5.12
CA THR A 61 5.85 16.54 4.14
C THR A 61 5.97 17.96 4.71
N ALA A 62 6.87 18.77 4.14
CA ALA A 62 7.03 20.16 4.56
C ALA A 62 5.72 20.95 4.49
N PHE A 63 4.88 20.67 3.50
CA PHE A 63 3.54 21.24 3.41
C PHE A 63 2.66 20.81 4.59
N ALA A 64 2.52 19.50 4.82
CA ALA A 64 1.62 18.96 5.84
C ALA A 64 1.96 19.42 7.28
N ARG A 65 3.21 19.79 7.56
CA ARG A 65 3.61 20.39 8.84
C ARG A 65 3.17 21.84 9.00
N ASN A 66 3.06 22.58 7.90
CA ASN A 66 2.74 24.01 7.89
C ASN A 66 1.32 24.30 7.40
N ALA A 67 0.55 23.27 7.06
CA ALA A 67 -0.80 23.40 6.55
C ALA A 67 -1.72 24.08 7.57
N GLN A 68 -2.54 25.02 7.11
CA GLN A 68 -3.43 25.82 7.94
C GLN A 68 -4.83 25.96 7.32
N THR A 69 -5.81 26.40 8.11
CA THR A 69 -7.24 26.43 7.74
C THR A 69 -7.89 27.82 7.75
N LYS A 70 -7.11 28.87 8.02
CA LYS A 70 -7.58 30.22 8.36
C LYS A 70 -7.51 31.23 7.22
N ASP A 71 -6.48 31.16 6.38
CA ASP A 71 -6.20 32.18 5.34
C ASP A 71 -6.03 31.51 3.98
N ASP A 72 -7.02 31.67 3.10
CA ASP A 72 -7.07 31.07 1.76
C ASP A 72 -6.29 31.89 0.70
N THR A 73 -5.60 32.96 1.10
CA THR A 73 -4.67 33.72 0.26
C THR A 73 -3.21 33.27 0.43
N LYS A 74 -2.95 32.33 1.36
CA LYS A 74 -1.62 31.75 1.59
C LYS A 74 -1.49 30.38 0.95
N CYS A 75 -0.31 30.10 0.38
CA CYS A 75 0.00 28.79 -0.20
C CYS A 75 -0.08 27.65 0.83
N SER A 76 0.05 27.93 2.13
CA SER A 76 -0.08 26.93 3.20
C SER A 76 -1.52 26.55 3.54
N TYR A 77 -2.53 27.11 2.87
CA TYR A 77 -3.90 26.71 3.09
C TYR A 77 -4.12 25.25 2.69
N TRP A 78 -4.73 24.45 3.56
CA TRP A 78 -4.73 22.98 3.47
C TRP A 78 -5.24 22.41 2.14
N ARG A 79 -6.18 23.09 1.47
CA ARG A 79 -6.72 22.66 0.17
C ARG A 79 -5.73 22.80 -0.99
N TYR A 80 -4.61 23.47 -0.78
CA TYR A 80 -3.61 23.77 -1.80
C TYR A 80 -2.39 22.84 -1.73
N CYS A 81 -2.53 21.66 -1.14
CA CYS A 81 -1.42 20.72 -0.95
C CYS A 81 -0.75 20.24 -2.26
N ALA A 82 -1.46 20.36 -3.38
CA ALA A 82 -0.98 20.03 -4.71
C ALA A 82 -1.35 21.11 -5.74
N ILE A 83 -1.44 22.38 -5.31
CA ILE A 83 -1.70 23.47 -6.26
C ILE A 83 -0.43 23.82 -7.03
N ASP A 84 -0.59 24.14 -8.30
CA ASP A 84 0.44 24.75 -9.14
C ASP A 84 -0.19 25.95 -9.85
N GLY A 85 0.51 27.09 -9.86
CA GLY A 85 0.02 28.36 -10.38
C GLY A 85 -0.43 29.37 -9.31
N SER A 86 -1.42 30.20 -9.67
CA SER A 86 -1.90 31.33 -8.85
C SER A 86 -3.24 31.04 -8.20
N LEU A 87 -3.44 31.56 -6.98
CA LEU A 87 -4.69 31.38 -6.23
C LEU A 87 -5.80 32.28 -6.77
N CYS A 88 -6.97 31.69 -7.09
CA CYS A 88 -8.13 32.45 -7.55
C CYS A 88 -8.60 33.50 -6.52
N SER A 89 -8.47 33.22 -5.22
CA SER A 89 -8.75 34.16 -4.12
C SER A 89 -7.92 35.45 -4.19
N CYS A 90 -6.74 35.40 -4.78
CA CYS A 90 -5.88 36.57 -4.98
C CYS A 90 -6.22 37.37 -6.26
N CYS A 91 -7.13 36.87 -7.09
CA CYS A 91 -7.44 37.43 -8.41
C CYS A 91 -8.92 37.84 -8.55
N GLY A 92 -9.63 38.05 -7.44
CA GLY A 92 -11.05 38.42 -7.46
C GLY A 92 -12.00 37.23 -7.66
N GLY A 93 -11.50 36.00 -7.54
CA GLY A 93 -12.30 34.78 -7.37
C GLY A 93 -12.37 34.35 -5.91
N ALA A 94 -12.71 33.08 -5.68
CA ALA A 94 -12.69 32.43 -4.38
C ALA A 94 -12.12 31.00 -4.51
N VAL A 95 -11.98 30.28 -3.39
CA VAL A 95 -11.47 28.90 -3.37
C VAL A 95 -12.25 27.94 -4.29
N ASN A 96 -13.52 28.24 -4.55
CA ASN A 96 -14.44 27.44 -5.35
C ASN A 96 -15.12 28.23 -6.49
N ALA A 97 -14.60 29.41 -6.85
CA ALA A 97 -15.17 30.24 -7.89
C ALA A 97 -14.09 30.97 -8.69
N CYS A 98 -14.21 30.93 -10.02
CA CYS A 98 -13.30 31.62 -10.92
C CYS A 98 -13.50 33.15 -10.85
N PRO A 99 -12.44 33.95 -11.09
CA PRO A 99 -12.56 35.39 -11.28
C PRO A 99 -13.54 35.78 -12.39
N ALA A 100 -14.15 36.97 -12.28
CA ALA A 100 -15.02 37.51 -13.32
C ALA A 100 -14.31 37.58 -14.68
N GLY A 101 -14.95 37.08 -15.74
CA GLY A 101 -14.40 37.04 -17.09
C GLY A 101 -13.46 35.87 -17.39
N SER A 102 -13.22 34.97 -16.42
CA SER A 102 -12.51 33.70 -16.65
C SER A 102 -13.49 32.51 -16.67
N GLU A 103 -13.07 31.41 -17.30
CA GLU A 103 -13.89 30.20 -17.47
C GLU A 103 -13.25 29.02 -16.72
N PRO A 104 -14.03 28.21 -15.98
CA PRO A 104 -13.50 27.02 -15.30
C PRO A 104 -13.09 25.95 -16.31
N SER A 105 -11.91 25.35 -16.10
CA SER A 105 -11.47 24.21 -16.90
C SER A 105 -12.37 22.99 -16.67
N PRO A 106 -12.76 22.23 -17.72
CA PRO A 106 -13.53 21.00 -17.57
C PRO A 106 -12.69 19.83 -17.04
N VAL A 107 -11.36 19.99 -16.97
CA VAL A 107 -10.41 18.96 -16.48
C VAL A 107 -9.56 19.52 -15.35
N SER A 108 -9.25 18.69 -14.36
CA SER A 108 -8.39 19.03 -13.23
C SER A 108 -7.61 17.83 -12.71
N TRP A 109 -6.48 18.12 -12.06
CA TRP A 109 -5.75 17.16 -11.25
C TRP A 109 -6.30 17.15 -9.82
N VAL A 110 -6.19 16.02 -9.13
CA VAL A 110 -6.66 15.85 -7.75
C VAL A 110 -5.49 15.59 -6.83
N GLY A 111 -5.38 16.37 -5.75
CA GLY A 111 -4.45 16.13 -4.64
C GLY A 111 -5.20 15.56 -3.43
N THR A 112 -4.57 14.61 -2.74
CA THR A 112 -5.08 14.11 -1.45
C THR A 112 -4.56 15.02 -0.34
N CYS A 113 -5.40 15.98 0.03
CA CYS A 113 -5.30 16.80 1.23
C CYS A 113 -6.41 16.35 2.21
#